data_AF-A0A521WWI9-F1
#
_entry.id   AF-A0A521WWI9-F1
#
_cell.length_a   1.000
_cell.length_b   1.000
_cell.length_c   1.000
_cell.angle_alpha   90.00
_cell.angle_beta   90.00
_cell.angle_gamma   90.00
#
_symmetry.space_group_name_H-M   'P 1'
#
loop_
_entity.id
_entity.type
_entity.pdbx_description
1 polymer ?
#
loop_
_entity_poly.entity_id
_entity_poly.type
_entity_poly.pdbx_seq_one_letter_code
_entity_poly.pdbx_strand_id
1 'polypeptide(L)' 'MVILSLADFNTWQETHYLLSNPANAQGLLNSLDKTRNSQLIQKKLIEQ' A
#
# COMPACT_ATOMS: atom_id res chain seq x y z
N MET A 1 -28.90 1.01 -0.72
CA MET A 1 -28.02 2.02 -0.10
C MET A 1 -27.06 1.27 0.81
N VAL A 2 -25.76 1.55 0.71
CA VAL A 2 -24.75 0.98 1.62
C VAL A 2 -24.27 2.09 2.54
N ILE A 3 -24.26 1.83 3.85
CA ILE A 3 -23.73 2.76 4.86
C ILE A 3 -22.45 2.14 5.40
N LEU A 4 -21.40 2.96 5.47
CA LEU A 4 -20.09 2.60 6.00
C LEU A 4 -19.50 3.83 6.71
N SER A 5 -18.51 3.59 7.57
CA SER A 5 -17.79 4.70 8.19
C SER A 5 -16.99 5.48 7.13
N LEU A 6 -16.73 6.76 7.39
CA LEU A 6 -15.84 7.55 6.53
C LEU A 6 -14.44 6.93 6.42
N ALA A 7 -13.97 6.30 7.51
CA ALA A 7 -12.67 5.62 7.52
C ALA A 7 -12.64 4.44 6.54
N ASP A 8 -13.66 3.57 6.58
CA ASP A 8 -13.76 2.43 5.68
C ASP A 8 -13.85 2.88 4.21
N PHE A 9 -14.59 3.97 3.95
CA PHE A 9 -14.71 4.53 2.62
C PHE A 9 -13.36 5.00 2.08
N ASN A 10 -12.62 5.76 2.90
CA ASN A 10 -11.31 6.28 2.54
C ASN A 10 -10.29 5.16 2.31
N THR A 11 -10.23 4.18 3.22
CA THR A 11 -9.33 3.01 3.07
C THR A 11 -9.64 2.23 1.80
N TRP A 12 -10.92 2.05 1.48
CA TRP A 12 -11.32 1.37 0.25
C TRP A 12 -10.91 2.15 -1.00
N GLN A 13 -11.16 3.46 -1.04
CA GLN A 13 -10.77 4.34 -2.16
C GLN A 13 -9.25 4.35 -2.36
N GLU A 14 -8.46 4.48 -1.28
CA GLU A 14 -6.99 4.51 -1.36
C GLU A 14 -6.42 3.16 -1.82
N THR A 15 -6.96 2.05 -1.32
CA THR A 15 -6.58 0.71 -1.77
C THR A 15 -6.86 0.55 -3.27
N HIS A 16 -8.04 0.97 -3.73
CA HIS A 16 -8.38 0.92 -5.15
C HIS A 16 -7.43 1.80 -5.99
N TYR A 17 -7.15 3.02 -5.53
CA TYR A 17 -6.21 3.93 -6.18
C TYR A 17 -4.82 3.31 -6.34
N LEU A 18 -4.26 2.77 -5.26
CA LEU A 18 -2.94 2.12 -5.26
C LEU A 18 -2.88 0.92 -6.22
N LEU A 19 -3.96 0.14 -6.32
CA LEU A 19 -4.01 -1.05 -7.16
C LEU A 19 -4.46 -0.80 -8.60
N SER A 20 -4.93 0.41 -8.92
CA SER A 20 -5.48 0.74 -10.24
C SER A 20 -4.44 0.75 -11.38
N ASN A 21 -3.18 1.08 -11.08
CA ASN A 21 -2.07 1.03 -12.04
C ASN A 21 -1.33 -0.31 -11.89
N PRO A 22 -1.24 -1.15 -12.95
CA PRO A 22 -0.59 -2.46 -12.88
C PRO A 22 0.86 -2.41 -12.40
N ALA A 23 1.63 -1.40 -12.79
CA ALA A 23 3.02 -1.25 -12.38
C ALA A 23 3.14 -0.92 -10.88
N ASN A 24 2.26 -0.04 -10.37
CA ASN A 24 2.22 0.30 -8.95
C ASN A 24 1.74 -0.89 -8.11
N ALA A 25 0.69 -1.58 -8.57
CA ALA A 25 0.16 -2.78 -7.93
C ALA A 25 1.24 -3.87 -7.80
N GLN A 26 1.96 -4.14 -8.89
CA GLN A 26 3.06 -5.12 -8.87
C GLN A 26 4.18 -4.70 -7.92
N GLY A 27 4.56 -3.41 -7.93
CA GLY A 27 5.57 -2.87 -7.01
C GLY A 27 5.17 -3.00 -5.53
N LEU A 28 3.91 -2.70 -5.21
CA LEU A 28 3.36 -2.80 -3.87
C LEU A 28 3.30 -4.25 -3.39
N LEU A 29 2.74 -5.15 -4.19
CA LEU A 29 2.65 -6.58 -3.85
C LEU A 29 4.03 -7.20 -3.63
N ASN A 30 4.99 -6.92 -4.52
CA ASN A 30 6.38 -7.37 -4.35
C ASN A 30 7.01 -6.86 -3.05
N SER A 31 6.70 -5.62 -2.65
CA SER A 31 7.24 -5.01 -1.43
C SER A 31 6.63 -5.64 -0.17
N LEU A 32 5.33 -5.97 -0.21
CA LEU A 32 4.66 -6.72 0.85
C LEU A 32 5.24 -8.12 1.00
N ASP A 33 5.49 -8.83 -0.11
CA ASP A 33 6.05 -10.18 -0.06
C ASP A 33 7.48 -10.19 0.48
N LYS A 34 8.32 -9.23 0.07
CA LYS A 34 9.66 -9.04 0.66
C LYS A 34 9.57 -8.81 2.17
N THR A 35 8.63 -7.97 2.61
CA THR A 35 8.42 -7.67 4.04
C THR A 35 8.01 -8.91 4.82
N ARG A 36 7.05 -9.69 4.30
CA ARG A 36 6.61 -10.96 4.92
C ARG A 36 7.73 -12.00 5.02
N ASN A 37 8.63 -12.00 4.04
CA ASN A 37 9.80 -12.89 4.00
C ASN A 37 11.03 -12.33 4.74
N SER A 38 10.87 -11.26 5.55
CA SER A 38 11.97 -10.61 6.29
C SER A 38 13.11 -10.09 5.41
N GLN A 39 12.85 -9.83 4.12
CA GLN A 39 13.80 -9.28 3.16
C GLN A 39 13.79 -7.74 3.19
N LEU A 40 14.06 -7.18 4.37
CA LEU A 40 14.01 -5.74 4.62
C LEU A 40 15.40 -5.10 4.51
N ILE A 41 15.44 -3.86 4.04
CA ILE A 41 16.65 -3.04 4.01
C ILE A 41 16.45 -1.87 4.96
N GLN A 42 17.18 -1.87 6.07
CA GLN A 42 17.17 -0.74 6.99
C GLN A 42 18.02 0.39 6.40
N LYS A 43 17.43 1.58 6.30
CA LYS A 43 18.10 2.78 5.81
C LYS A 43 17.91 3.90 6.83
N LYS A 44 18.94 4.73 7.00
CA LYS A 44 18.80 5.99 7.74
C LYS A 44 18.00 6.97 6.89
N LEU A 45 17.09 7.71 7.53
CA LEU A 45 16.38 8.80 6.88
C LEU A 45 17.40 9.86 6.47
N ILE A 46 17.27 10.37 5.25
CA ILE A 46 18.07 11.50 4.77
C ILE A 46 17.21 12.74 5.02
N GLU A 47 17.70 13.67 5.86
CA GLU A 47 17.06 14.98 6.06
C GLU A 47 17.38 15.90 4.87
N GLN A 48 16.41 16.72 4.48
CA GLN A 48 16.49 17.64 3.34
C GLN A 48 17.28 18.91 3.68
#